data_AF-A0A2P6QQN0-F1
#
_entry.id   AF-A0A2P6QQN0-F1
#
_cell.length_a   1.000
_cell.length_b   1.000
_cell.length_c   1.000
_cell.angle_alpha   90.00
_cell.angle_beta   90.00
_cell.angle_gamma   90.00
#
_symmetry.space_group_name_H-M   'P 1'
#
loop_
_entity.id
_entity.type
_entity.pdbx_description
1 polymer ?
#
loop_
_entity_poly.entity_id
_entity_poly.type
_entity_poly.pdbx_seq_one_letter_code
_entity_poly.pdbx_strand_id
1 'polypeptide(L)'
;MDLGLTLFEKLSEALGLNPNHLKDMNCSEGLLLLGHYHPACPEPRGGTRIESLRGPKCNFLKCKYQLIPNDKFISLAHRVRAQNVRPRTSVASFVRFEGNSKVFGPIKELLSEENPQIYQKVDIKNYVRYYLEPNKTSLVANSLF
;
A
#
# COMPACT_ATOMS: atom_id res chain seq x y z
N MET A 1 9.48 16.49 3.52
CA MET A 1 8.23 15.98 2.90
C MET A 1 7.26 15.75 4.04
N ASP A 2 6.73 16.85 4.55
CA ASP A 2 6.43 16.93 5.99
C ASP A 2 5.10 16.28 6.33
N LEU A 3 4.13 16.33 5.41
CA LEU A 3 2.84 15.65 5.57
C LEU A 3 2.99 14.13 5.73
N GLY A 4 3.86 13.51 4.94
CA GLY A 4 4.13 12.07 5.05
C GLY A 4 4.73 11.74 6.40
N LEU A 5 5.73 12.51 6.84
CA LEU A 5 6.37 12.34 8.15
C LEU A 5 5.36 12.49 9.29
N THR A 6 4.55 13.55 9.30
CA THR A 6 3.54 13.78 10.35
C THR A 6 2.46 12.70 10.37
N LEU A 7 2.01 12.23 9.21
CA LEU A 7 1.05 11.13 9.13
C LEU A 7 1.59 9.88 9.83
N PHE A 8 2.86 9.53 9.59
CA PHE A 8 3.47 8.36 10.20
C PHE A 8 3.70 8.50 11.71
N GLU A 9 3.94 9.71 12.21
CA GLU A 9 3.94 9.94 13.67
C GLU A 9 2.58 9.63 14.28
N LYS A 10 1.51 10.14 13.67
CA LYS A 10 0.15 9.90 14.16
C LYS A 10 -0.27 8.45 14.08
N LEU A 11 0.17 7.73 13.05
CA LEU A 11 -0.05 6.28 12.96
C LEU A 11 0.73 5.52 14.04
N SER A 12 1.97 5.90 14.34
CA SER A 12 2.74 5.32 15.44
C SER A 12 2.08 5.56 16.80
N GLU A 13 1.66 6.79 17.07
CA GLU A 13 0.92 7.15 18.29
C GLU A 13 -0.38 6.34 18.43
N ALA A 14 -1.15 6.20 17.34
CA ALA A 14 -2.39 5.43 17.33
C ALA A 14 -2.19 3.92 17.59
N LEU A 15 -0.99 3.40 17.32
CA LEU A 15 -0.59 2.03 17.65
C LEU A 15 -0.03 1.91 19.08
N GLY A 16 0.05 3.00 19.85
CA GLY A 16 0.66 3.01 21.19
C GLY A 16 2.18 2.91 21.16
N LEU A 17 2.81 3.23 20.03
CA LEU A 17 4.27 3.16 19.85
C LEU A 17 4.91 4.53 20.05
N ASN A 18 6.25 4.54 20.11
CA ASN A 18 7.01 5.79 20.02
C ASN A 18 6.64 6.54 18.71
N PRO A 19 6.38 7.86 18.72
CA PRO A 19 5.98 8.61 17.52
C PRO A 19 6.93 8.47 16.33
N ASN A 20 8.23 8.25 16.57
CA ASN A 20 9.19 8.06 15.49
C ASN A 20 9.32 6.60 15.02
N HIS A 21 8.66 5.64 15.65
CA HIS A 21 8.86 4.21 15.38
C HIS A 21 8.70 3.86 13.90
N LEU A 22 7.60 4.27 13.25
CA LEU A 22 7.41 3.94 11.83
C LEU A 22 8.33 4.73 10.89
N LYS A 23 8.82 5.91 11.33
CA LYS A 23 9.83 6.68 10.59
C LYS A 23 11.19 6.00 10.64
N ASP A 24 11.59 5.53 11.82
CA ASP A 24 12.85 4.82 12.06
C ASP A 24 12.88 3.46 11.32
N MET A 25 11.70 2.90 11.04
CA MET A 25 11.52 1.76 10.14
C MET A 25 11.64 2.11 8.65
N ASN A 26 11.88 3.38 8.30
CA ASN A 26 11.97 3.94 6.94
C ASN A 26 10.66 3.81 6.14
N CYS A 27 9.50 3.87 6.81
CA CYS A 27 8.22 3.76 6.14
C CYS A 27 7.84 5.02 5.33
N SER A 28 8.56 6.14 5.51
CA SER A 28 8.16 7.46 5.00
C SER A 28 9.20 8.18 4.14
N GLU A 29 10.19 7.48 3.62
CA GLU A 29 11.37 8.10 2.98
C GLU A 29 11.14 8.50 1.52
N GLY A 30 10.35 7.73 0.76
CA GLY A 30 10.14 7.98 -0.66
C GLY A 30 8.80 8.61 -1.00
N LEU A 31 8.70 9.20 -2.20
CA LEU A 31 7.44 9.64 -2.80
C LEU A 31 7.27 9.11 -4.22
N LEU A 32 6.11 8.53 -4.51
CA LEU A 32 5.64 8.27 -5.86
C LEU A 32 4.45 9.17 -6.17
N LEU A 33 4.57 9.95 -7.25
CA LEU A 33 3.45 10.68 -7.83
C LEU A 33 2.96 9.93 -9.07
N LEU A 34 1.67 9.64 -9.14
CA LEU A 34 1.02 9.08 -10.31
C LEU A 34 -0.05 10.05 -10.82
N GLY A 35 0.17 10.57 -12.03
CA GLY A 35 -0.83 11.32 -12.76
C GLY A 35 -1.81 10.38 -13.46
N HIS A 36 -3.09 10.50 -13.14
CA HIS A 36 -4.16 9.74 -13.80
C HIS A 36 -5.04 10.68 -14.61
N TYR A 37 -5.15 10.41 -15.91
CA TYR A 37 -6.11 11.06 -16.80
C TYR A 37 -7.24 10.08 -17.10
N HIS A 38 -8.47 10.46 -16.73
CA HIS A 38 -9.67 9.67 -16.98
C HIS A 38 -10.47 10.36 -18.08
N PRO A 39 -10.53 9.82 -19.31
CA PRO A 39 -11.32 10.42 -20.38
C PRO A 39 -12.82 10.32 -20.07
N ALA A 40 -13.63 11.13 -20.75
CA ALA A 40 -15.08 10.97 -20.75
C ALA A 40 -15.45 9.61 -21.37
N CYS A 41 -16.38 8.89 -20.74
CA CYS A 41 -16.82 7.57 -21.15
C CYS A 41 -18.30 7.65 -21.56
N PRO A 42 -18.67 7.44 -22.84
CA PRO A 42 -20.05 7.55 -23.33
C PRO A 42 -21.05 6.64 -22.60
N GLU A 43 -20.60 5.44 -22.18
CA GLU A 43 -21.44 4.42 -21.53
C GLU A 43 -20.93 4.05 -20.12
N PRO A 44 -21.07 4.94 -19.13
CA PRO A 44 -20.49 4.73 -17.80
C PRO A 44 -21.21 3.63 -17.00
N ARG A 45 -22.41 3.22 -17.43
CA ARG A 45 -23.20 2.12 -16.83
C ARG A 45 -22.86 0.75 -17.43
N GLY A 46 -22.22 0.70 -18.62
CA GLY A 46 -21.86 -0.52 -19.35
C GLY A 46 -20.49 -1.11 -18.99
N GLY A 47 -19.79 -0.52 -18.03
CA GLY A 47 -18.65 -1.18 -17.39
C GLY A 47 -17.30 -0.96 -18.07
N THR A 48 -16.89 0.29 -18.31
CA THR A 48 -15.46 0.59 -18.20
C THR A 48 -15.13 0.73 -16.72
N ARG A 49 -14.84 -0.40 -16.07
CA ARG A 49 -14.15 -0.39 -14.78
C ARG A 49 -12.75 0.13 -15.09
N ILE A 50 -12.56 1.46 -15.03
CA ILE A 50 -11.23 1.99 -14.80
C ILE A 50 -10.93 1.60 -13.35
N GLU A 51 -10.52 0.34 -13.16
CA GLU A 51 -9.67 0.02 -12.04
C GLU A 51 -8.51 0.99 -12.20
N SER A 52 -8.55 2.06 -11.40
CA SER A 52 -7.36 2.84 -11.08
C SER A 52 -6.37 1.79 -10.59
N LEU A 53 -5.57 1.28 -11.52
CA LEU A 53 -4.74 0.10 -11.41
C LEU A 53 -5.54 -1.19 -11.16
N ARG A 54 -5.76 -1.99 -12.22
CA ARG A 54 -5.47 -3.43 -12.13
C ARG A 54 -3.94 -3.59 -12.08
N GLY A 55 -3.33 -2.94 -11.10
CA GLY A 55 -1.99 -3.27 -10.64
C GLY A 55 -2.11 -4.60 -9.90
N PRO A 56 -1.16 -5.52 -10.08
CA PRO A 56 -1.30 -6.88 -9.59
C PRO A 56 -1.53 -6.86 -8.08
N LYS A 57 -2.66 -7.46 -7.66
CA LYS A 57 -3.24 -7.81 -6.35
C LYS A 57 -2.39 -7.74 -5.06
N CYS A 58 -1.54 -6.74 -4.90
CA CYS A 58 -0.77 -6.49 -3.71
C CYS A 58 -0.18 -5.08 -3.79
N ASN A 59 -0.94 -4.17 -3.21
CA ASN A 59 -0.58 -2.76 -3.15
C ASN A 59 0.52 -2.61 -2.11
N PHE A 60 1.60 -1.88 -2.41
CA PHE A 60 2.57 -1.39 -1.42
C PHE A 60 1.93 -0.80 -0.15
N LEU A 61 0.71 -0.26 -0.29
CA LEU A 61 -0.18 0.18 0.78
C LEU A 61 -0.48 -0.93 1.80
N LYS A 62 -0.71 -2.17 1.35
CA LYS A 62 -1.08 -3.29 2.22
C LYS A 62 0.07 -3.68 3.15
N CYS A 63 1.30 -3.75 2.67
CA CYS A 63 2.45 -4.02 3.55
C CYS A 63 2.57 -2.94 4.64
N LYS A 64 2.40 -1.68 4.25
CA LYS A 64 2.59 -0.51 5.10
C LYS A 64 1.52 -0.33 6.16
N TYR A 65 0.25 -0.43 5.78
CA TYR A 65 -0.85 -0.14 6.69
C TYR A 65 -1.42 -1.40 7.34
N GLN A 66 -1.28 -2.57 6.72
CA GLN A 66 -1.92 -3.78 7.22
C GLN A 66 -0.92 -4.80 7.76
N LEU A 67 0.13 -5.14 7.01
CA LEU A 67 1.10 -6.16 7.42
C LEU A 67 1.94 -5.74 8.61
N ILE A 68 2.61 -4.58 8.52
CA ILE A 68 3.51 -4.08 9.57
C ILE A 68 2.75 -3.90 10.90
N PRO A 69 1.55 -3.30 10.93
CA PRO A 69 0.77 -3.18 12.16
C PRO A 69 0.03 -4.45 12.57
N ASN A 70 0.21 -5.58 11.88
CA ASN A 70 -0.47 -6.85 12.15
C ASN A 70 -2.01 -6.71 12.21
N ASP A 71 -2.62 -6.22 11.11
CA ASP A 71 -4.06 -5.96 10.97
C ASP A 71 -4.67 -4.87 11.86
N LYS A 72 -3.86 -4.11 12.60
CA LYS A 72 -4.37 -2.95 13.37
C LYS A 72 -4.90 -1.81 12.48
N PHE A 73 -4.45 -1.72 11.22
CA PHE A 73 -5.14 -0.93 10.21
C PHE A 73 -5.53 -1.77 8.99
N ILE A 74 -6.55 -1.30 8.27
CA ILE A 74 -7.13 -1.99 7.12
C ILE A 74 -6.75 -1.27 5.84
N SER A 75 -6.20 -2.00 4.87
CA SER A 75 -5.97 -1.49 3.52
C SER A 75 -7.13 -1.84 2.60
N LEU A 76 -7.99 -0.85 2.28
CA LEU A 76 -9.20 -1.06 1.49
C LEU A 76 -8.95 -0.97 -0.02
N ALA A 77 -9.68 -1.81 -0.77
CA ALA A 77 -9.77 -1.69 -2.22
C ALA A 77 -10.58 -0.44 -2.59
N HIS A 78 -10.03 0.39 -3.47
CA HIS A 78 -10.71 1.58 -4.00
C HIS A 78 -10.89 1.45 -5.51
N ARG A 79 -11.93 2.08 -6.05
CA ARG A 79 -12.21 2.11 -7.50
C ARG A 79 -12.58 3.51 -7.95
N VAL A 80 -12.27 3.82 -9.19
CA VAL A 80 -12.68 5.07 -9.83
C VAL A 80 -13.85 4.79 -10.77
N ARG A 81 -14.90 5.61 -10.67
CA ARG A 81 -16.04 5.55 -11.58
C ARG A 81 -15.76 6.36 -12.85
N ALA A 82 -15.96 5.75 -14.01
CA ALA A 82 -15.97 6.46 -15.30
C ALA A 82 -17.19 7.39 -15.39
N GLN A 83 -17.01 8.57 -15.98
CA GLN A 83 -18.06 9.59 -16.10
C GLN A 83 -18.22 9.99 -17.56
N ASN A 84 -19.43 10.32 -18.00
CA ASN A 84 -19.72 10.70 -19.38
C ASN A 84 -19.71 12.22 -19.64
N VAL A 85 -19.66 13.04 -18.59
CA VAL A 85 -19.82 14.49 -18.71
C VAL A 85 -18.54 15.16 -19.17
N ARG A 86 -17.40 14.84 -18.52
CA ARG A 86 -16.11 15.47 -18.81
C ARG A 86 -14.94 14.59 -18.41
N PRO A 87 -13.76 14.77 -19.03
CA PRO A 87 -12.52 14.17 -18.55
C PRO A 87 -12.19 14.62 -17.11
N ARG A 88 -11.54 13.74 -16.35
CA ARG A 88 -11.10 14.01 -14.98
C ARG A 88 -9.62 13.67 -14.83
N THR A 89 -8.83 14.66 -14.43
CA THR A 89 -7.44 14.45 -14.02
C THR A 89 -7.36 14.33 -12.50
N SER A 90 -6.51 13.44 -11.99
CA SER A 90 -6.17 13.35 -10.58
C SER A 90 -4.71 12.99 -10.41
N VAL A 91 -4.06 13.48 -9.37
CA VAL A 91 -2.71 13.08 -8.99
C VAL A 91 -2.82 12.29 -7.68
N ALA A 92 -2.32 11.06 -7.69
CA ALA A 92 -2.19 10.25 -6.49
C ALA A 92 -0.75 10.35 -5.97
N SER A 93 -0.64 10.58 -4.66
CA SER A 93 0.63 10.67 -3.95
C SER A 93 0.76 9.48 -3.02
N PHE A 94 1.80 8.68 -3.22
CA PHE A 94 2.09 7.51 -2.39
C PHE A 94 3.43 7.70 -1.71
N VAL A 95 3.39 7.76 -0.38
CA VAL A 95 4.60 7.66 0.43
C VAL A 95 5.15 6.24 0.26
N ARG A 96 6.42 6.11 -0.13
CA ARG A 96 7.11 4.83 -0.36
C ARG A 96 8.11 4.53 0.74
N PHE A 97 8.46 3.26 0.85
CA PHE A 97 9.70 2.86 1.52
C PHE A 97 10.89 3.27 0.64
N GLU A 98 12.00 3.61 1.26
CA GLU A 98 13.30 3.77 0.60
C GLU A 98 14.32 2.88 1.33
N GLY A 99 15.25 2.27 0.60
CA GLY A 99 16.17 1.26 1.13
C GLY A 99 16.01 -0.12 0.46
N ASN A 100 16.90 -0.41 -0.49
CA ASN A 100 16.90 -1.63 -1.28
C ASN A 100 17.46 -2.82 -0.50
N SER A 101 16.69 -3.42 0.42
CA SER A 101 16.84 -4.81 0.94
C SER A 101 16.13 -5.07 2.30
N LYS A 102 15.35 -4.12 2.84
CA LYS A 102 14.73 -4.33 4.15
C LYS A 102 13.64 -5.41 4.10
N VAL A 103 13.77 -6.37 5.00
CA VAL A 103 12.74 -7.37 5.32
C VAL A 103 11.81 -6.76 6.35
N PHE A 104 10.53 -6.61 6.00
CA PHE A 104 9.50 -6.10 6.89
C PHE A 104 8.66 -7.24 7.44
N GLY A 105 8.19 -7.09 8.67
CA GLY A 105 7.25 -8.01 9.30
C GLY A 105 6.37 -7.27 10.29
N PRO A 106 5.44 -7.97 10.93
CA PRO A 106 4.68 -7.44 12.06
C PRO A 106 5.60 -6.83 13.14
N ILE A 107 5.21 -5.65 13.64
CA ILE A 107 5.87 -4.97 14.75
C ILE A 107 5.79 -5.86 15.99
N LYS A 108 6.93 -6.17 16.60
CA LYS A 108 7.02 -7.14 17.70
C LYS A 108 6.28 -6.65 18.94
N GLU A 109 6.32 -5.35 19.18
CA GLU A 109 5.66 -4.66 20.30
C GLU A 109 4.14 -4.76 20.24
N LEU A 110 3.58 -5.09 19.06
CA LEU A 110 2.13 -5.29 18.88
C LEU A 110 1.72 -6.76 19.03
N LEU A 111 2.66 -7.70 19.17
CA LEU A 111 2.38 -9.13 19.27
C LEU A 111 2.17 -9.55 20.73
N SER A 112 1.12 -10.33 20.98
CA SER A 112 0.82 -10.95 22.28
C SER A 112 0.15 -12.31 22.10
N GLU A 113 -0.18 -13.01 23.19
CA GLU A 113 -0.97 -14.25 23.12
C GLU A 113 -2.36 -14.01 22.50
N GLU A 114 -2.97 -12.87 22.80
CA GLU A 114 -4.27 -12.44 22.26
C GLU A 114 -4.17 -11.85 20.85
N ASN A 115 -2.97 -11.39 20.45
CA ASN A 115 -2.71 -10.85 19.12
C ASN A 115 -1.49 -11.54 18.48
N PRO A 116 -1.64 -12.81 18.04
CA PRO A 116 -0.54 -13.55 17.45
C PRO A 116 -0.11 -12.98 16.11
N GLN A 117 1.08 -13.36 15.66
CA GLN A 117 1.61 -12.94 14.35
C GLN A 117 0.75 -13.51 13.21
N ILE A 118 0.11 -12.64 12.43
CA ILE A 118 -0.75 -13.03 11.30
C ILE A 118 0.07 -13.14 10.01
N TYR A 119 1.00 -12.21 9.81
CA TYR A 119 1.73 -12.10 8.56
C TYR A 119 3.18 -12.59 8.68
N GLN A 120 3.67 -13.23 7.62
CA GLN A 120 5.08 -13.55 7.49
C GLN A 120 5.93 -12.32 7.14
N LYS A 121 7.24 -12.45 7.33
CA LYS A 121 8.20 -11.43 6.93
C LYS A 121 8.36 -11.39 5.41
N VAL A 122 8.49 -10.20 4.84
CA VAL A 122 8.53 -9.94 3.41
C VAL A 122 9.73 -9.08 3.07
N ASP A 123 10.56 -9.53 2.12
CA ASP A 123 11.56 -8.68 1.47
C ASP A 123 10.86 -7.75 0.48
N ILE A 124 10.89 -6.44 0.75
CA ILE A 124 10.24 -5.45 -0.11
C ILE A 124 10.84 -5.46 -1.51
N LYS A 125 12.15 -5.65 -1.69
CA LYS A 125 12.78 -5.65 -3.02
C LYS A 125 12.24 -6.79 -3.87
N ASN A 126 12.13 -7.99 -3.30
CA ASN A 126 11.56 -9.16 -3.98
C ASN A 126 10.06 -8.99 -4.23
N TYR A 127 9.34 -8.41 -3.27
CA TYR A 127 7.93 -8.08 -3.40
C TYR A 127 7.70 -7.09 -4.55
N VAL A 128 8.39 -5.93 -4.55
CA VAL A 128 8.37 -4.93 -5.64
C VAL A 128 8.62 -5.61 -6.98
N ARG A 129 9.71 -6.39 -7.07
CA ARG A 129 10.12 -7.06 -8.30
C ARG A 129 9.05 -8.02 -8.82
N TYR A 130 8.44 -8.81 -7.92
CA TYR A 130 7.34 -9.70 -8.26
C TYR A 130 6.14 -8.97 -8.86
N TYR A 131 5.78 -7.78 -8.35
CA TYR A 131 4.66 -7.00 -8.88
C TYR A 131 4.98 -6.21 -10.15
N LEU A 132 6.25 -5.84 -10.35
CA LEU A 132 6.69 -5.11 -11.53
C LEU A 132 7.05 -6.01 -12.70
N GLU A 133 7.27 -7.32 -12.48
CA GLU A 133 7.53 -8.30 -13.55
C GLU A 133 6.21 -8.97 -14.02
N PRO A 134 5.69 -8.64 -15.20
CA PRO A 134 4.35 -9.05 -15.65
C PRO A 134 4.17 -10.56 -15.96
N ASN A 135 5.22 -11.39 -15.83
CA ASN A 135 5.24 -12.76 -16.39
C ASN A 135 5.24 -13.91 -15.36
N LYS A 136 5.01 -13.68 -14.06
CA LYS A 136 4.99 -14.76 -13.04
C LYS A 136 3.80 -14.67 -12.07
N THR A 137 2.59 -14.80 -12.61
CA THR A 137 1.33 -14.56 -11.88
C THR A 137 0.84 -15.72 -11.01
N SER A 138 1.52 -16.88 -10.88
CA SER A 138 0.84 -18.08 -10.35
C SER A 138 1.36 -18.74 -9.06
N LEU A 139 2.53 -18.40 -8.51
CA LEU A 139 3.11 -19.25 -7.44
C LEU A 139 3.35 -18.62 -6.06
N VAL A 140 3.42 -17.28 -5.93
CA VAL A 140 3.79 -16.64 -4.63
C VAL A 140 2.59 -16.05 -3.88
N ALA A 141 1.46 -15.84 -4.55
CA ALA A 141 0.25 -15.32 -3.91
C ALA A 141 -0.35 -16.27 -2.85
N ASN A 142 -0.06 -17.58 -2.94
CA ASN A 142 -0.55 -18.59 -2.01
C ASN A 142 0.36 -18.82 -0.79
N SER A 143 1.49 -18.12 -0.70
CA SER A 143 2.44 -18.27 0.42
C SER A 143 2.49 -17.04 1.35
N LEU A 144 1.58 -16.07 1.14
CA LEU A 144 1.49 -14.82 1.92
C LEU A 144 0.20 -14.74 2.78
N PHE A 145 -0.54 -15.85 2.86
CA PHE A 145 -1.64 -16.10 3.76
C PHE A 145 -1.40 -17.42 4.48
#